data_AF-A0A1R0W9A0-F1
#
_entry.id   AF-A0A1R0W9A0-F1
#
_cell.length_a   1.000
_cell.length_b   1.000
_cell.length_c   1.000
_cell.angle_alpha   90.00
_cell.angle_beta   90.00
_cell.angle_gamma   90.00
#
_symmetry.space_group_name_H-M   'P 1'
#
loop_
_entity.id
_entity.type
_entity.pdbx_description
1 polymer ?
#
loop_
_entity_poly.entity_id
_entity_poly.type
_entity_poly.pdbx_seq_one_letter_code
_entity_poly.pdbx_strand_id
1 'polypeptide(L)'
;MKRHRRSEYLKKLKPKSSSDQPAQDTSEDPVQNTEQSTAQYINSDYSQDQAPESSDQQQPEVASAGSEYASNGSDQSDKNSDSSNSEASSGSPVSQSSQAPQAKLDELSGNLQQMLDGILIQNGNSSDITIRKLEIGTSPSISIAIVYISSLVKEDTINDFIIRSLLNSEFKLDKITDGKDSKSILKEGLTKKVFSLGTVEYCKDWEDMMDKLLLGNTLVLTEDSTDVLHIVTAGGEFRAITESQTESVVRGPKEGFVETLSINVSLLRRRIHSPDLRVTYQTIGYKSNTRVAVLYMDGIADEDVVAEVFRRLDEIQIDGVFDSTNIEELIQDKAITPFPTVYSTERPDTTAVRLLEGRVVLVVDGSPFVLIVPTVFIHFFHSAADYSDRNDIATLLRLLRIISFIILLLGPSLYIAMTTFHYQLIPSALLYSLIAQREAIPFPSFVEAIILETIFELLREAGVRMPRVVGQAANIVGGLVLGQAAVEAGIVSPLLTIVIAITGIASFAIPTYTMAIAGRIFRFGFIVLAATFGLYGIMLGLIALLAHMNSLRSFGVPYMTPFSPFVLKQQKDAVLRLPVSLMKQRPGSRSGEYNVVTEDGPVTADKTDDKNESARQNKQKGS
;
A
#
# COMPACT_ATOMS: atom_id res chain seq x y z
N MET A 1 1.70 -18.86 -38.12
CA MET A 1 3.10 -18.61 -38.57
C MET A 1 4.21 -19.04 -37.60
N LYS A 2 4.12 -18.84 -36.26
CA LYS A 2 5.25 -19.01 -35.30
C LYS A 2 6.06 -20.33 -35.34
N ARG A 3 5.56 -21.46 -35.89
CA ARG A 3 6.30 -22.75 -35.93
C ARG A 3 7.34 -22.89 -37.07
N HIS A 4 7.19 -22.21 -38.21
CA HIS A 4 7.99 -22.55 -39.41
C HIS A 4 9.44 -22.03 -39.34
N ARG A 5 9.67 -20.81 -38.82
CA ARG A 5 11.02 -20.21 -38.69
C ARG A 5 11.95 -20.93 -37.70
N ARG A 6 11.44 -21.82 -36.83
CA ARG A 6 12.25 -22.60 -35.88
C ARG A 6 13.09 -23.70 -36.57
N SER A 7 12.70 -24.14 -37.78
CA SER A 7 13.40 -25.19 -38.52
C SER A 7 14.73 -24.72 -39.15
N GLU A 8 14.78 -23.47 -39.62
CA GLU A 8 15.96 -22.91 -40.31
C GLU A 8 17.15 -22.72 -39.37
N TYR A 9 16.92 -22.18 -38.17
CA TYR A 9 17.97 -21.94 -37.18
C TYR A 9 18.66 -23.24 -36.71
N LEU A 10 17.90 -24.33 -36.55
CA LEU A 10 18.43 -25.62 -36.10
C LEU A 10 19.33 -26.31 -37.13
N LYS A 11 19.35 -25.88 -38.41
CA LYS A 11 20.29 -26.40 -39.42
C LYS A 11 21.68 -25.76 -39.38
N LYS A 12 21.88 -24.67 -38.63
CA LYS A 12 23.18 -23.95 -38.57
C LYS A 12 24.10 -24.37 -37.41
N LEU A 13 23.69 -25.31 -36.56
CA LEU A 13 24.47 -25.74 -35.38
C LEU A 13 24.85 -27.22 -35.48
N LYS A 14 26.04 -27.49 -36.03
CA LYS A 14 26.84 -28.69 -35.72
C LYS A 14 28.12 -28.24 -35.00
N PRO A 15 28.56 -28.91 -33.94
CA PRO A 15 29.79 -28.55 -33.23
C PRO A 15 31.04 -28.91 -34.06
N LYS A 16 32.10 -28.11 -33.92
CA LYS A 16 33.48 -28.56 -34.16
C LYS A 16 34.05 -29.17 -32.88
N SER A 17 34.94 -30.13 -33.03
CA SER A 17 35.67 -30.78 -31.93
C SER A 17 36.76 -29.89 -31.35
N SER A 18 37.17 -30.21 -30.13
CA SER A 18 38.23 -29.57 -29.35
C SER A 18 39.64 -29.86 -29.87
N SER A 19 40.50 -28.83 -29.84
CA SER A 19 41.94 -28.94 -29.52
C SER A 19 42.49 -27.59 -29.03
N ASP A 20 43.66 -27.65 -28.38
CA ASP A 20 44.68 -26.58 -28.26
C ASP A 20 44.38 -25.34 -27.38
N GLN A 21 44.74 -25.46 -26.10
CA GLN A 21 45.37 -24.37 -25.33
C GLN A 21 46.89 -24.41 -25.50
N PRO A 22 47.58 -23.27 -25.36
CA PRO A 22 48.93 -23.24 -24.77
C PRO A 22 49.02 -22.29 -23.56
N ALA A 23 50.09 -22.43 -22.77
CA ALA A 23 50.36 -21.64 -21.55
C ALA A 23 51.83 -21.15 -21.50
N GLN A 24 52.07 -20.12 -20.68
CA GLN A 24 53.35 -19.55 -20.22
C GLN A 24 53.02 -18.70 -18.96
N ASP A 25 53.67 -18.74 -17.78
CA ASP A 25 55.10 -18.74 -17.36
C ASP A 25 55.88 -17.48 -17.80
N THR A 26 56.69 -16.77 -16.99
CA THR A 26 57.16 -16.85 -15.56
C THR A 26 57.77 -15.47 -15.15
N SER A 27 58.22 -15.10 -13.93
CA SER A 27 58.24 -15.60 -12.52
C SER A 27 58.61 -14.44 -11.55
N GLU A 28 58.71 -14.71 -10.23
CA GLU A 28 59.64 -14.06 -9.23
C GLU A 28 59.47 -12.55 -8.83
N ASP A 29 59.72 -12.10 -7.57
CA ASP A 29 59.87 -12.76 -6.24
C ASP A 29 59.68 -11.75 -5.04
N PRO A 30 59.70 -12.17 -3.75
CA PRO A 30 59.09 -11.42 -2.62
C PRO A 30 60.05 -10.82 -1.54
N VAL A 31 59.47 -10.19 -0.50
CA VAL A 31 60.11 -9.86 0.80
C VAL A 31 59.15 -10.14 1.98
N GLN A 32 59.67 -10.55 3.15
CA GLN A 32 58.92 -10.92 4.36
C GLN A 32 59.11 -9.93 5.53
N ASN A 33 58.09 -9.77 6.40
CA ASN A 33 58.15 -10.00 7.88
C ASN A 33 56.73 -9.75 8.50
N THR A 34 56.19 -10.48 9.49
CA THR A 34 56.59 -10.78 10.90
C THR A 34 56.61 -9.51 11.78
N GLU A 35 56.02 -9.38 12.98
CA GLU A 35 55.45 -10.28 14.03
C GLU A 35 53.99 -9.84 14.39
N GLN A 36 53.05 -10.55 15.03
CA GLN A 36 52.96 -11.54 16.14
C GLN A 36 53.09 -11.04 17.60
N SER A 37 51.96 -10.78 18.28
CA SER A 37 51.53 -11.34 19.60
C SER A 37 50.33 -10.53 20.19
N THR A 38 49.19 -11.08 20.65
CA THR A 38 48.85 -11.78 21.93
C THR A 38 49.30 -11.04 23.22
N ALA A 39 48.51 -10.93 24.32
CA ALA A 39 47.20 -11.53 24.66
C ALA A 39 46.43 -10.81 25.82
N GLN A 40 45.25 -11.37 26.16
CA GLN A 40 44.64 -11.51 27.51
C GLN A 40 43.77 -10.43 28.19
N TYR A 41 42.74 -10.97 28.86
CA TYR A 41 41.79 -10.37 29.82
C TYR A 41 42.46 -9.87 31.12
N ILE A 42 41.77 -8.98 31.84
CA ILE A 42 41.52 -9.08 33.30
C ILE A 42 40.37 -8.12 33.73
N ASN A 43 39.64 -8.46 34.80
CA ASN A 43 38.59 -7.62 35.40
C ASN A 43 39.18 -6.55 36.35
N SER A 44 38.45 -5.44 36.54
CA SER A 44 38.52 -4.67 37.78
C SER A 44 37.24 -3.87 38.03
N ASP A 45 36.48 -4.22 39.07
CA ASP A 45 35.43 -3.37 39.62
C ASP A 45 36.04 -2.15 40.33
N TYR A 46 35.33 -1.01 40.32
CA TYR A 46 35.36 -0.05 41.43
C TYR A 46 34.08 0.80 41.46
N SER A 47 33.49 0.94 42.64
CA SER A 47 32.36 1.84 42.96
C SER A 47 32.84 3.31 43.08
N GLN A 48 32.03 4.35 43.35
CA GLN A 48 30.73 4.44 44.03
C GLN A 48 30.05 5.82 43.78
N ASP A 49 28.79 5.97 44.23
CA ASP A 49 28.03 7.23 44.53
C ASP A 49 27.84 8.28 43.39
N GLN A 50 26.65 8.77 43.07
CA GLN A 50 25.62 9.36 43.96
C GLN A 50 24.19 9.29 43.38
N ALA A 51 23.19 9.42 44.27
CA ALA A 51 21.79 9.75 43.96
C ALA A 51 21.46 11.16 44.50
N PRO A 52 20.42 11.84 43.98
CA PRO A 52 19.10 11.89 44.65
C PRO A 52 17.92 11.98 43.64
N GLU A 53 16.62 12.02 43.96
CA GLU A 53 15.82 11.70 45.16
C GLU A 53 14.38 11.34 44.72
N SER A 54 13.59 10.73 45.60
CA SER A 54 12.18 10.38 45.36
C SER A 54 11.20 11.45 45.87
N SER A 55 10.01 11.55 45.25
CA SER A 55 8.84 12.15 45.89
C SER A 55 7.54 11.42 45.51
N ASP A 56 6.82 10.94 46.52
CA ASP A 56 5.49 10.33 46.40
C ASP A 56 4.38 11.39 46.25
N GLN A 57 3.21 11.01 45.72
CA GLN A 57 2.00 10.84 46.57
C GLN A 57 0.72 10.43 45.81
N GLN A 58 0.11 9.34 46.28
CA GLN A 58 -1.33 9.13 46.58
C GLN A 58 -2.42 9.18 45.47
N GLN A 59 -3.15 8.07 45.37
CA GLN A 59 -4.59 8.03 45.05
C GLN A 59 -5.43 8.34 46.31
N PRO A 60 -6.74 8.63 46.17
CA PRO A 60 -7.69 7.72 46.82
C PRO A 60 -9.03 7.43 46.07
N GLU A 61 -9.55 6.23 46.35
CA GLU A 61 -10.94 5.74 46.50
C GLU A 61 -12.15 6.28 45.69
N VAL A 62 -12.79 5.31 45.00
CA VAL A 62 -14.21 4.85 45.14
C VAL A 62 -15.33 5.86 45.45
N ALA A 63 -16.38 5.84 44.61
CA ALA A 63 -17.78 6.12 45.01
C ALA A 63 -18.78 5.30 44.16
N SER A 64 -19.96 4.98 44.69
CA SER A 64 -21.00 4.19 44.01
C SER A 64 -22.45 4.64 44.31
N ALA A 65 -23.28 4.68 43.27
CA ALA A 65 -24.75 4.76 43.23
C ALA A 65 -25.16 4.42 41.77
N GLY A 66 -26.34 3.91 41.42
CA GLY A 66 -27.66 3.94 42.06
C GLY A 66 -28.61 4.70 41.12
N SER A 67 -29.37 4.07 40.20
CA SER A 67 -30.53 3.17 40.37
C SER A 67 -31.88 3.90 40.22
N GLU A 68 -32.61 3.64 39.13
CA GLU A 68 -34.09 3.72 38.92
C GLU A 68 -34.33 3.42 37.41
N TYR A 69 -35.25 2.58 36.91
CA TYR A 69 -36.66 2.19 37.19
C TYR A 69 -37.67 2.83 36.19
N ALA A 70 -38.81 2.15 36.01
CA ALA A 70 -39.87 2.34 34.99
C ALA A 70 -39.44 2.03 33.54
N SER A 71 -40.02 1.11 32.75
CA SER A 71 -41.30 0.35 32.71
C SER A 71 -42.43 0.93 31.83
N ASN A 72 -43.14 0.01 31.16
CA ASN A 72 -44.31 0.20 30.28
C ASN A 72 -44.02 0.93 28.94
N GLY A 73 -44.78 0.67 27.86
CA GLY A 73 -45.88 -0.28 27.72
C GLY A 73 -46.37 -0.42 26.27
N SER A 74 -47.22 -1.41 26.04
CA SER A 74 -47.86 -1.75 24.76
C SER A 74 -48.81 -0.67 24.23
N ASP A 75 -48.91 -0.54 22.90
CA ASP A 75 -50.10 -1.01 22.15
C ASP A 75 -49.85 -0.97 20.62
N GLN A 76 -50.31 -1.96 19.85
CA GLN A 76 -51.59 -2.03 19.10
C GLN A 76 -51.88 -0.79 18.23
N SER A 77 -52.42 -0.90 17.00
CA SER A 77 -52.59 -2.02 16.04
C SER A 77 -53.14 -1.41 14.73
N ASP A 78 -53.65 -2.24 13.80
CA ASP A 78 -54.58 -1.85 12.72
C ASP A 78 -54.05 -0.99 11.54
N LYS A 79 -54.63 -1.06 10.34
CA LYS A 79 -55.23 -2.19 9.58
C LYS A 79 -55.51 -1.70 8.14
N ASN A 80 -55.61 -2.63 7.19
CA ASN A 80 -56.34 -2.48 5.91
C ASN A 80 -55.84 -1.38 4.93
N SER A 81 -56.27 -1.34 3.67
CA SER A 81 -56.54 -2.41 2.68
C SER A 81 -56.60 -1.78 1.28
N ASP A 82 -56.78 -2.62 0.25
CA ASP A 82 -57.32 -2.27 -1.07
C ASP A 82 -56.47 -1.47 -2.09
N SER A 83 -56.74 -1.57 -3.40
CA SER A 83 -56.80 -2.80 -4.24
C SER A 83 -56.89 -2.45 -5.74
N SER A 84 -56.51 -3.43 -6.56
CA SER A 84 -56.96 -3.65 -7.95
C SER A 84 -56.34 -2.84 -9.13
N ASN A 85 -56.29 -3.56 -10.26
CA ASN A 85 -56.19 -3.17 -11.67
C ASN A 85 -54.98 -2.34 -12.14
N SER A 86 -54.06 -2.81 -13.02
CA SER A 86 -54.08 -3.70 -14.20
C SER A 86 -54.26 -2.99 -15.55
N GLU A 87 -53.22 -3.01 -16.37
CA GLU A 87 -53.33 -2.97 -17.84
C GLU A 87 -52.09 -3.62 -18.46
N ALA A 88 -52.17 -4.09 -19.72
CA ALA A 88 -51.11 -4.86 -20.36
C ALA A 88 -50.90 -4.44 -21.83
N SER A 89 -49.63 -4.41 -22.26
CA SER A 89 -49.24 -4.31 -23.67
C SER A 89 -47.98 -5.16 -23.92
N SER A 90 -47.64 -5.44 -25.18
CA SER A 90 -46.86 -6.64 -25.54
C SER A 90 -45.84 -6.46 -26.68
N GLY A 91 -44.78 -7.28 -26.62
CA GLY A 91 -43.72 -7.39 -27.63
C GLY A 91 -42.52 -6.46 -27.38
N SER A 92 -41.27 -6.83 -27.65
CA SER A 92 -40.70 -8.11 -28.13
C SER A 92 -39.23 -8.23 -27.68
N PRO A 93 -38.60 -9.42 -27.69
CA PRO A 93 -37.47 -9.71 -26.79
C PRO A 93 -36.09 -9.22 -27.27
N VAL A 94 -35.22 -8.93 -26.31
CA VAL A 94 -33.76 -8.84 -26.46
C VAL A 94 -33.12 -9.92 -25.58
N SER A 95 -32.09 -10.59 -26.09
CA SER A 95 -31.52 -11.81 -25.50
C SER A 95 -30.87 -11.57 -24.13
N GLN A 96 -31.39 -12.21 -23.08
CA GLN A 96 -30.69 -12.33 -21.81
C GLN A 96 -29.62 -13.43 -21.91
N SER A 97 -28.36 -13.07 -21.72
CA SER A 97 -27.29 -14.02 -21.42
C SER A 97 -27.50 -14.58 -20.01
N SER A 98 -27.58 -15.90 -19.87
CA SER A 98 -27.92 -16.57 -18.61
C SER A 98 -26.90 -16.28 -17.50
N GLN A 99 -27.31 -15.50 -16.50
CA GLN A 99 -26.64 -15.49 -15.20
C GLN A 99 -26.96 -16.80 -14.48
N ALA A 100 -25.92 -17.54 -14.07
CA ALA A 100 -26.09 -18.69 -13.18
C ALA A 100 -26.36 -18.19 -11.76
N PRO A 101 -27.27 -18.80 -10.98
CA PRO A 101 -27.51 -18.39 -9.60
C PRO A 101 -26.28 -18.62 -8.73
N GLN A 102 -25.79 -17.57 -8.07
CA GLN A 102 -24.80 -17.70 -7.00
C GLN A 102 -25.49 -18.29 -5.75
N ALA A 103 -25.44 -19.61 -5.62
CA ALA A 103 -25.79 -20.26 -4.36
C ALA A 103 -24.68 -20.00 -3.33
N LYS A 104 -25.02 -19.31 -2.24
CA LYS A 104 -24.22 -19.41 -1.02
C LYS A 104 -24.31 -20.86 -0.51
N LEU A 105 -23.18 -21.43 -0.10
CA LEU A 105 -23.19 -22.61 0.76
C LEU A 105 -23.21 -22.11 2.21
N ASP A 106 -24.40 -22.00 2.80
CA ASP A 106 -24.55 -21.66 4.21
C ASP A 106 -24.37 -22.90 5.13
N GLU A 107 -24.29 -24.12 4.56
CA GLU A 107 -24.09 -25.39 5.27
C GLU A 107 -22.89 -26.19 4.72
N LEU A 108 -22.19 -26.92 5.61
CA LEU A 108 -21.07 -27.80 5.27
C LEU A 108 -21.58 -29.08 4.57
N SER A 109 -21.29 -29.24 3.27
CA SER A 109 -21.66 -30.42 2.48
C SER A 109 -20.70 -31.59 2.69
N GLY A 110 -21.19 -32.82 2.71
CA GLY A 110 -20.33 -34.03 2.69
C GLY A 110 -19.62 -34.27 1.35
N ASN A 111 -19.94 -33.51 0.29
CA ASN A 111 -19.29 -33.65 -1.01
C ASN A 111 -17.99 -32.82 -1.07
N LEU A 112 -16.86 -33.50 -1.01
CA LEU A 112 -15.53 -32.88 -0.99
C LEU A 112 -15.27 -31.93 -2.17
N GLN A 113 -15.73 -32.28 -3.38
CA GLN A 113 -15.53 -31.44 -4.57
C GLN A 113 -16.36 -30.15 -4.48
N GLN A 114 -17.62 -30.26 -4.03
CA GLN A 114 -18.51 -29.10 -3.82
C GLN A 114 -17.93 -28.11 -2.79
N MET A 115 -17.31 -28.59 -1.71
CA MET A 115 -16.65 -27.73 -0.73
C MET A 115 -15.45 -26.99 -1.33
N LEU A 116 -14.60 -27.70 -2.08
CA LEU A 116 -13.42 -27.10 -2.72
C LEU A 116 -13.79 -26.05 -3.77
N ASP A 117 -14.80 -26.32 -4.58
CA ASP A 117 -15.31 -25.36 -5.56
C ASP A 117 -15.96 -24.16 -4.86
N GLY A 118 -16.67 -24.36 -3.75
CA GLY A 118 -17.21 -23.27 -2.91
C GLY A 118 -16.13 -22.34 -2.35
N ILE A 119 -15.04 -22.89 -1.79
CA ILE A 119 -13.89 -22.11 -1.29
C ILE A 119 -13.25 -21.31 -2.44
N LEU A 120 -13.01 -21.95 -3.59
CA LEU A 120 -12.44 -21.27 -4.76
C LEU A 120 -13.33 -20.15 -5.30
N ILE A 121 -14.65 -20.35 -5.35
CA ILE A 121 -15.62 -19.34 -5.80
C ILE A 121 -15.67 -18.17 -4.82
N GLN A 122 -15.79 -18.42 -3.51
CA GLN A 122 -15.87 -17.34 -2.52
C GLN A 122 -14.60 -16.48 -2.49
N ASN A 123 -13.43 -17.08 -2.67
CA ASN A 123 -12.15 -16.38 -2.76
C ASN A 123 -11.76 -15.95 -4.19
N GLY A 124 -12.68 -16.03 -5.16
CA GLY A 124 -12.49 -15.51 -6.52
C GLY A 124 -11.32 -16.15 -7.28
N ASN A 125 -11.02 -17.42 -7.02
CA ASN A 125 -9.84 -18.15 -7.51
C ASN A 125 -8.49 -17.46 -7.16
N SER A 126 -8.40 -16.84 -5.97
CA SER A 126 -7.17 -16.25 -5.46
C SER A 126 -5.98 -17.22 -5.52
N SER A 127 -4.93 -16.82 -6.23
CA SER A 127 -3.79 -17.66 -6.60
C SER A 127 -2.82 -17.96 -5.45
N ASP A 128 -3.09 -17.47 -4.24
CA ASP A 128 -2.37 -17.85 -3.01
C ASP A 128 -3.04 -18.98 -2.22
N ILE A 129 -4.27 -19.39 -2.56
CA ILE A 129 -4.91 -20.58 -1.99
C ILE A 129 -4.35 -21.83 -2.67
N THR A 130 -3.86 -22.77 -1.86
CA THR A 130 -3.33 -24.07 -2.32
C THR A 130 -4.19 -25.20 -1.81
N ILE A 131 -4.58 -26.10 -2.73
CA ILE A 131 -5.38 -27.30 -2.46
C ILE A 131 -4.54 -28.51 -2.81
N ARG A 132 -4.29 -29.39 -1.83
CA ARG A 132 -3.58 -30.66 -2.02
C ARG A 132 -4.53 -31.82 -1.73
N LYS A 133 -4.88 -32.58 -2.77
CA LYS A 133 -5.69 -33.81 -2.65
C LYS A 133 -4.79 -35.02 -2.38
N LEU A 134 -5.23 -35.90 -1.48
CA LEU A 134 -4.56 -37.15 -1.09
C LEU A 134 -5.61 -38.27 -1.00
N GLU A 135 -5.22 -39.50 -1.30
CA GLU A 135 -6.00 -40.70 -0.97
C GLU A 135 -5.34 -41.43 0.19
N ILE A 136 -6.12 -41.88 1.17
CA ILE A 136 -5.63 -42.50 2.41
C ILE A 136 -6.41 -43.78 2.72
N GLY A 137 -5.69 -44.85 3.09
CA GLY A 137 -6.26 -46.16 3.39
C GLY A 137 -6.09 -47.16 2.23
N THR A 138 -5.91 -48.44 2.57
CA THR A 138 -5.51 -49.47 1.60
C THR A 138 -6.70 -50.08 0.84
N SER A 139 -7.88 -50.16 1.48
CA SER A 139 -9.17 -50.45 0.87
C SER A 139 -10.29 -50.37 1.92
N PRO A 140 -11.36 -49.56 1.72
CA PRO A 140 -11.45 -48.49 0.73
C PRO A 140 -10.41 -47.38 1.02
N SER A 141 -10.04 -46.60 0.01
CA SER A 141 -9.40 -45.30 0.21
C SER A 141 -10.46 -44.25 0.57
N ILE A 142 -10.05 -43.23 1.33
CA ILE A 142 -10.81 -41.99 1.55
C ILE A 142 -10.06 -40.85 0.87
N SER A 143 -10.77 -40.04 0.08
CA SER A 143 -10.23 -38.79 -0.45
C SER A 143 -10.18 -37.73 0.65
N ILE A 144 -9.03 -37.10 0.81
CA ILE A 144 -8.79 -35.98 1.73
C ILE A 144 -8.26 -34.79 0.93
N ALA A 145 -8.71 -33.58 1.26
CA ALA A 145 -8.12 -32.35 0.75
C ALA A 145 -7.56 -31.50 1.88
N ILE A 146 -6.32 -31.05 1.71
CA ILE A 146 -5.64 -30.11 2.60
C ILE A 146 -5.66 -28.74 1.91
N VAL A 147 -6.22 -27.73 2.57
CA VAL A 147 -6.41 -26.39 1.99
C VAL A 147 -5.80 -25.34 2.90
N TYR A 148 -4.97 -24.46 2.34
CA TYR A 148 -4.25 -23.42 3.07
C TYR A 148 -3.92 -22.22 2.19
N ILE A 149 -3.69 -21.07 2.82
CA ILE A 149 -3.16 -19.88 2.15
C ILE A 149 -1.63 -19.93 2.19
N SER A 150 -0.99 -20.10 1.04
CA SER A 150 0.46 -20.33 0.89
C SER A 150 1.34 -19.13 1.27
N SER A 151 0.77 -17.94 1.39
CA SER A 151 1.45 -16.76 1.93
C SER A 151 1.49 -16.75 3.46
N LEU A 152 0.48 -17.32 4.14
CA LEU A 152 0.33 -17.26 5.61
C LEU A 152 1.02 -18.40 6.36
N VAL A 153 1.31 -19.51 5.68
CA VAL A 153 1.82 -20.76 6.28
C VAL A 153 3.14 -21.19 5.65
N LYS A 154 4.08 -21.66 6.49
CA LYS A 154 5.31 -22.31 6.02
C LYS A 154 5.00 -23.70 5.43
N GLU A 155 5.21 -23.88 4.13
CA GLU A 155 4.90 -25.14 3.43
C GLU A 155 5.58 -26.38 4.06
N ASP A 156 6.82 -26.25 4.53
CA ASP A 156 7.55 -27.33 5.22
C ASP A 156 6.75 -27.90 6.39
N THR A 157 6.04 -27.05 7.15
CA THR A 157 5.21 -27.47 8.28
C THR A 157 4.04 -28.35 7.81
N ILE A 158 3.42 -27.99 6.69
CA ILE A 158 2.33 -28.79 6.10
C ILE A 158 2.87 -30.10 5.52
N ASN A 159 4.00 -30.04 4.81
CA ASN A 159 4.64 -31.23 4.22
C ASN A 159 5.04 -32.24 5.30
N ASP A 160 5.82 -31.80 6.30
CA ASP A 160 6.52 -32.70 7.21
C ASP A 160 5.72 -33.10 8.44
N PHE A 161 4.78 -32.27 8.92
CA PHE A 161 3.92 -32.64 10.04
C PHE A 161 2.56 -33.17 9.58
N ILE A 162 1.86 -32.48 8.67
CA ILE A 162 0.51 -32.86 8.25
C ILE A 162 0.56 -34.00 7.23
N ILE A 163 1.14 -33.77 6.04
CA ILE A 163 1.12 -34.73 4.92
C ILE A 163 1.85 -36.02 5.28
N ARG A 164 3.07 -35.96 5.85
CA ARG A 164 3.80 -37.18 6.26
C ARG A 164 3.06 -37.98 7.31
N SER A 165 2.47 -37.35 8.33
CA SER A 165 1.74 -38.09 9.38
C SER A 165 0.47 -38.75 8.84
N LEU A 166 -0.20 -38.11 7.88
CA LEU A 166 -1.37 -38.65 7.17
C LEU A 166 -1.00 -39.81 6.21
N LEU A 167 0.16 -39.77 5.57
CA LEU A 167 0.62 -40.85 4.68
C LEU A 167 1.30 -42.03 5.43
N ASN A 168 2.07 -41.75 6.47
CA ASN A 168 2.77 -42.76 7.27
C ASN A 168 1.85 -43.48 8.26
N SER A 169 0.56 -43.10 8.33
CA SER A 169 -0.37 -43.76 9.24
C SER A 169 -0.88 -45.07 8.65
N GLU A 170 -0.37 -46.18 9.17
CA GLU A 170 -1.06 -47.47 9.08
C GLU A 170 -2.47 -47.34 9.71
N PHE A 171 -3.49 -47.13 8.89
CA PHE A 171 -4.89 -47.24 9.27
C PHE A 171 -5.30 -48.71 9.16
N LYS A 172 -4.98 -49.49 10.21
CA LYS A 172 -5.30 -50.92 10.29
C LYS A 172 -6.81 -51.14 10.44
N LEU A 173 -7.49 -51.28 9.31
CA LEU A 173 -8.91 -51.59 9.18
C LEU A 173 -9.26 -53.02 9.63
N ASP A 174 -8.25 -53.87 9.84
CA ASP A 174 -8.33 -55.33 10.05
C ASP A 174 -9.07 -55.78 11.33
N LYS A 175 -9.74 -54.87 12.06
CA LYS A 175 -10.54 -55.15 13.26
C LYS A 175 -11.87 -54.37 13.30
N ILE A 176 -12.56 -54.24 12.17
CA ILE A 176 -13.94 -53.75 12.12
C ILE A 176 -14.90 -54.91 11.86
N THR A 177 -15.13 -55.73 12.90
CA THR A 177 -16.18 -56.76 12.94
C THR A 177 -17.17 -56.48 14.07
N ASP A 178 -17.71 -55.27 14.12
CA ASP A 178 -18.98 -55.01 14.83
C ASP A 178 -19.62 -53.66 14.45
N GLY A 179 -20.69 -53.70 13.65
CA GLY A 179 -21.80 -52.73 13.55
C GLY A 179 -21.56 -51.23 13.22
N LYS A 180 -20.37 -50.68 13.41
CA LYS A 180 -20.06 -49.26 13.19
C LYS A 180 -19.51 -49.03 11.79
N ASP A 181 -20.01 -47.98 11.14
CA ASP A 181 -19.54 -47.56 9.82
C ASP A 181 -18.02 -47.36 9.84
N SER A 182 -17.30 -48.04 8.95
CA SER A 182 -15.84 -47.99 8.82
C SER A 182 -15.33 -46.56 8.65
N LYS A 183 -16.13 -45.67 8.06
CA LYS A 183 -15.83 -44.24 7.92
C LYS A 183 -15.70 -43.54 9.28
N SER A 184 -16.56 -43.88 10.25
CA SER A 184 -16.52 -43.27 11.59
C SER A 184 -15.25 -43.64 12.37
N ILE A 185 -14.73 -44.86 12.17
CA ILE A 185 -13.51 -45.35 12.81
C ILE A 185 -12.26 -44.75 12.15
N LEU A 186 -12.27 -44.58 10.83
CA LEU A 186 -11.23 -43.81 10.11
C LEU A 186 -11.22 -42.35 10.55
N LYS A 187 -12.39 -41.70 10.70
CA LYS A 187 -12.55 -40.34 11.22
C LYS A 187 -11.99 -40.18 12.64
N GLU A 188 -12.32 -41.10 13.56
CA GLU A 188 -11.77 -41.09 14.93
C GLU A 188 -10.24 -41.34 14.94
N GLY A 189 -9.73 -42.19 14.06
CA GLY A 189 -8.30 -42.47 13.90
C GLY A 189 -7.50 -41.30 13.28
N LEU A 190 -8.07 -40.63 12.28
CA LEU A 190 -7.53 -39.40 11.68
C LEU A 190 -7.47 -38.31 12.74
N THR A 191 -8.59 -38.04 13.41
CA THR A 191 -8.69 -37.07 14.51
C THR A 191 -7.60 -37.33 15.56
N LYS A 192 -7.50 -38.54 16.13
CA LYS A 192 -6.53 -38.83 17.19
C LYS A 192 -5.06 -38.70 16.77
N LYS A 193 -4.72 -38.91 15.48
CA LYS A 193 -3.35 -38.71 14.97
C LYS A 193 -3.08 -37.26 14.58
N VAL A 194 -4.06 -36.55 14.01
CA VAL A 194 -3.91 -35.13 13.64
C VAL A 194 -3.81 -34.27 14.90
N PHE A 195 -4.59 -34.58 15.95
CA PHE A 195 -4.50 -33.95 17.29
C PHE A 195 -3.14 -34.15 17.99
N SER A 196 -2.28 -35.09 17.55
CA SER A 196 -0.92 -35.22 18.13
C SER A 196 0.11 -34.24 17.52
N LEU A 197 -0.29 -33.40 16.58
CA LEU A 197 0.60 -32.50 15.83
C LEU A 197 0.51 -31.02 16.23
N GLY A 198 -0.51 -30.63 17.02
CA GLY A 198 -0.74 -29.25 17.45
C GLY A 198 -2.17 -29.04 17.97
N THR A 199 -2.59 -27.79 18.09
CA THR A 199 -3.99 -27.46 18.38
C THR A 199 -4.83 -27.74 17.13
N VAL A 200 -5.82 -28.62 17.29
CA VAL A 200 -6.73 -29.05 16.24
C VAL A 200 -8.15 -28.95 16.77
N GLU A 201 -9.01 -28.31 15.98
CA GLU A 201 -10.40 -28.03 16.32
C GLU A 201 -11.28 -28.36 15.11
N TYR A 202 -12.56 -28.63 15.37
CA TYR A 202 -13.56 -28.74 14.31
C TYR A 202 -14.10 -27.35 13.98
N CYS A 203 -14.32 -27.08 12.69
CA CYS A 203 -15.12 -25.94 12.25
C CYS A 203 -16.60 -26.20 12.53
N LYS A 204 -17.35 -25.18 12.96
CA LYS A 204 -18.78 -25.29 13.32
C LYS A 204 -19.70 -25.27 12.10
N ASP A 205 -19.36 -24.40 11.16
CA ASP A 205 -20.18 -23.98 10.02
C ASP A 205 -19.25 -23.47 8.91
N TRP A 206 -19.83 -23.00 7.80
CA TRP A 206 -19.07 -22.49 6.66
C TRP A 206 -18.35 -21.16 6.96
N GLU A 207 -18.91 -20.29 7.80
CA GLU A 207 -18.33 -18.98 8.12
C GLU A 207 -17.09 -19.14 9.02
N ASP A 208 -17.19 -19.93 10.09
CA ASP A 208 -16.05 -20.33 10.94
C ASP A 208 -14.98 -21.08 10.13
N MET A 209 -15.36 -21.95 9.18
CA MET A 209 -14.39 -22.59 8.28
C MET A 209 -13.59 -21.56 7.45
N MET A 210 -14.27 -20.56 6.89
CA MET A 210 -13.65 -19.53 6.07
C MET A 210 -12.79 -18.56 6.89
N ASP A 211 -13.24 -18.15 8.07
CA ASP A 211 -12.48 -17.29 8.99
C ASP A 211 -11.19 -17.99 9.45
N LYS A 212 -11.25 -19.28 9.82
CA LYS A 212 -10.06 -20.04 10.22
C LYS A 212 -9.06 -20.16 9.06
N LEU A 213 -9.52 -20.31 7.80
CA LEU A 213 -8.64 -20.30 6.61
C LEU A 213 -8.00 -18.93 6.38
N LEU A 214 -8.76 -17.83 6.51
CA LEU A 214 -8.28 -16.45 6.34
C LEU A 214 -7.29 -16.02 7.44
N LEU A 215 -7.40 -16.58 8.64
CA LEU A 215 -6.41 -16.46 9.71
C LEU A 215 -5.11 -17.27 9.46
N GLY A 216 -5.06 -18.09 8.42
CA GLY A 216 -3.88 -18.89 8.05
C GLY A 216 -3.83 -20.28 8.69
N ASN A 217 -4.95 -20.82 9.17
CA ASN A 217 -5.01 -22.22 9.57
C ASN A 217 -5.12 -23.14 8.34
N THR A 218 -4.61 -24.37 8.47
CA THR A 218 -4.72 -25.38 7.43
C THR A 218 -6.01 -26.17 7.67
N LEU A 219 -6.92 -26.15 6.70
CA LEU A 219 -8.12 -26.98 6.70
C LEU A 219 -7.78 -28.39 6.20
N VAL A 220 -8.41 -29.40 6.81
CA VAL A 220 -8.40 -30.79 6.35
C VAL A 220 -9.85 -31.24 6.19
N LEU A 221 -10.26 -31.38 4.93
CA LEU A 221 -11.59 -31.79 4.50
C LEU A 221 -11.55 -33.27 4.09
N THR A 222 -12.60 -34.03 4.41
CA THR A 222 -12.66 -35.48 4.13
C THR A 222 -13.95 -35.85 3.42
N GLU A 223 -13.85 -36.75 2.45
CA GLU A 223 -15.00 -37.20 1.66
C GLU A 223 -16.06 -37.92 2.51
N ASP A 224 -17.34 -37.66 2.24
CA ASP A 224 -18.51 -38.10 3.00
C ASP A 224 -18.55 -37.64 4.48
N SER A 225 -17.85 -36.56 4.84
CA SER A 225 -17.94 -35.92 6.16
C SER A 225 -18.30 -34.44 6.07
N THR A 226 -19.32 -34.03 6.83
CA THR A 226 -19.65 -32.61 7.09
C THR A 226 -18.58 -31.91 7.94
N ASP A 227 -17.93 -32.66 8.83
CA ASP A 227 -17.00 -32.09 9.80
C ASP A 227 -15.65 -31.79 9.14
N VAL A 228 -15.27 -30.52 9.15
CA VAL A 228 -13.94 -30.03 8.72
C VAL A 228 -13.06 -29.85 9.95
N LEU A 229 -11.83 -30.35 9.88
CA LEU A 229 -10.79 -30.08 10.87
C LEU A 229 -9.99 -28.86 10.44
N HIS A 230 -9.68 -27.95 11.36
CA HIS A 230 -8.64 -26.95 11.15
C HIS A 230 -7.47 -27.16 12.12
N ILE A 231 -6.27 -26.98 11.59
CA ILE A 231 -5.00 -27.15 12.30
C ILE A 231 -4.35 -25.77 12.40
N VAL A 232 -3.95 -25.36 13.61
CA VAL A 232 -3.32 -24.05 13.82
C VAL A 232 -1.90 -24.05 13.23
N THR A 233 -1.79 -23.56 12.00
CA THR A 233 -0.54 -23.48 11.22
C THR A 233 -0.09 -22.05 10.92
N ALA A 234 -0.87 -21.05 11.34
CA ALA A 234 -0.59 -19.65 11.06
C ALA A 234 0.74 -19.20 11.70
N GLY A 235 1.64 -18.63 10.89
CA GLY A 235 2.93 -18.10 11.38
C GLY A 235 4.15 -18.93 10.99
N GLY A 236 5.12 -19.00 11.91
CA GLY A 236 6.50 -19.44 11.64
C GLY A 236 7.49 -18.27 11.56
N GLU A 237 8.78 -18.58 11.56
CA GLU A 237 9.85 -17.57 11.38
C GLU A 237 9.95 -17.14 9.92
N PHE A 238 9.38 -15.98 9.63
CA PHE A 238 9.72 -15.19 8.44
C PHE A 238 11.01 -14.40 8.71
N ARG A 239 11.69 -13.89 7.68
CA ARG A 239 12.83 -12.97 7.88
C ARG A 239 12.41 -11.83 8.80
N ALA A 240 13.32 -11.40 9.69
CA ALA A 240 13.09 -10.29 10.60
C ALA A 240 12.65 -9.05 9.84
N ILE A 241 11.40 -8.62 10.07
CA ILE A 241 10.80 -7.45 9.44
C ILE A 241 11.45 -6.21 10.05
N THR A 242 12.11 -5.39 9.23
CA THR A 242 12.78 -4.17 9.66
C THR A 242 11.83 -2.97 9.71
N GLU A 243 12.26 -1.88 10.37
CA GLU A 243 11.56 -0.60 10.26
C GLU A 243 11.77 0.00 8.86
N SER A 244 10.71 0.59 8.28
CA SER A 244 10.79 1.34 7.02
C SER A 244 11.88 2.42 7.10
N GLN A 245 12.75 2.45 6.08
CA GLN A 245 13.86 3.38 6.02
C GLN A 245 13.46 4.73 5.41
N THR A 246 12.55 4.76 4.43
CA THR A 246 12.07 6.01 3.82
C THR A 246 10.88 6.63 4.55
N GLU A 247 9.98 5.84 5.14
CA GLU A 247 8.73 6.31 5.76
C GLU A 247 8.66 6.04 7.28
N SER A 248 9.68 6.47 8.02
CA SER A 248 9.69 6.38 9.50
C SER A 248 8.62 7.31 10.12
N VAL A 249 7.98 6.83 11.18
CA VAL A 249 6.90 7.54 11.89
C VAL A 249 7.16 7.57 13.40
N VAL A 250 6.72 8.65 14.04
CA VAL A 250 6.76 8.80 15.51
C VAL A 250 5.75 7.89 16.21
N ARG A 251 4.61 7.61 15.54
CA ARG A 251 3.50 6.81 16.06
C ARG A 251 2.88 5.96 14.94
N GLY A 252 2.48 4.73 15.28
CA GLY A 252 1.91 3.76 14.36
C GLY A 252 2.81 2.53 14.17
N PRO A 253 2.44 1.59 13.29
CA PRO A 253 3.31 0.48 12.88
C PRO A 253 4.66 0.99 12.34
N LYS A 254 5.72 0.21 12.57
CA LYS A 254 7.08 0.48 12.05
C LYS A 254 7.49 -0.46 10.90
N GLU A 255 6.87 -1.63 10.82
CA GLU A 255 7.11 -2.68 9.82
C GLU A 255 7.17 -2.11 8.39
N GLY A 256 8.27 -2.39 7.70
CA GLY A 256 8.38 -2.24 6.25
C GLY A 256 8.11 -3.55 5.51
N PHE A 257 7.88 -3.45 4.20
CA PHE A 257 8.02 -4.56 3.27
C PHE A 257 9.49 -5.00 3.12
N VAL A 258 9.70 -6.18 2.54
CA VAL A 258 11.02 -6.80 2.27
C VAL A 258 11.09 -7.24 0.81
N GLU A 259 12.22 -7.73 0.32
CA GLU A 259 12.39 -8.06 -1.11
C GLU A 259 11.62 -9.33 -1.54
N THR A 260 11.06 -10.10 -0.61
CA THR A 260 10.44 -11.41 -0.89
C THR A 260 8.93 -11.30 -1.09
N LEU A 261 8.44 -11.57 -2.31
CA LEU A 261 7.03 -11.42 -2.70
C LEU A 261 6.04 -12.10 -1.73
N SER A 262 6.31 -13.34 -1.31
CA SER A 262 5.39 -14.09 -0.43
C SER A 262 5.26 -13.49 0.98
N ILE A 263 6.32 -12.84 1.48
CA ILE A 263 6.30 -12.16 2.79
C ILE A 263 5.47 -10.87 2.68
N ASN A 264 5.63 -10.10 1.60
CA ASN A 264 4.85 -8.88 1.38
C ASN A 264 3.35 -9.18 1.20
N VAL A 265 2.98 -10.26 0.51
CA VAL A 265 1.59 -10.74 0.43
C VAL A 265 1.07 -11.19 1.80
N SER A 266 1.88 -11.86 2.62
CA SER A 266 1.46 -12.30 3.96
C SER A 266 1.24 -11.15 4.93
N LEU A 267 2.06 -10.09 4.85
CA LEU A 267 1.89 -8.85 5.61
C LEU A 267 0.56 -8.15 5.28
N LEU A 268 0.07 -8.26 4.05
CA LEU A 268 -1.23 -7.72 3.64
C LEU A 268 -2.39 -8.64 4.04
N ARG A 269 -2.30 -9.96 3.82
CA ARG A 269 -3.30 -10.94 4.28
C ARG A 269 -3.54 -10.88 5.80
N ARG A 270 -2.48 -10.71 6.61
CA ARG A 270 -2.57 -10.52 8.08
C ARG A 270 -3.25 -9.22 8.53
N ARG A 271 -3.41 -8.25 7.63
CA ARG A 271 -4.04 -6.94 7.89
C ARG A 271 -5.47 -6.87 7.33
N ILE A 272 -5.82 -7.76 6.39
CA ILE A 272 -7.13 -7.83 5.74
C ILE A 272 -7.58 -9.30 5.68
N HIS A 273 -8.21 -9.76 6.77
CA HIS A 273 -8.89 -11.04 6.83
C HIS A 273 -10.27 -10.93 6.16
N SER A 274 -10.30 -10.92 4.82
CA SER A 274 -11.53 -10.98 4.03
C SER A 274 -11.30 -11.88 2.79
N PRO A 275 -12.31 -12.64 2.36
CA PRO A 275 -12.22 -13.44 1.14
C PRO A 275 -12.18 -12.56 -0.12
N ASP A 276 -12.73 -11.34 -0.04
CA ASP A 276 -12.84 -10.36 -1.13
C ASP A 276 -11.48 -9.78 -1.51
N LEU A 277 -10.46 -9.87 -0.65
CA LEU A 277 -9.08 -9.59 -1.04
C LEU A 277 -8.62 -10.64 -2.05
N ARG A 278 -8.63 -10.27 -3.33
CA ARG A 278 -8.14 -11.11 -4.42
C ARG A 278 -6.63 -10.97 -4.54
N VAL A 279 -5.96 -12.08 -4.83
CA VAL A 279 -4.51 -12.13 -5.11
C VAL A 279 -4.31 -12.89 -6.42
N THR A 280 -3.68 -12.27 -7.40
CA THR A 280 -3.39 -12.90 -8.70
C THR A 280 -1.91 -12.77 -9.01
N TYR A 281 -1.24 -13.90 -9.31
CA TYR A 281 0.17 -13.89 -9.68
C TYR A 281 0.36 -13.84 -11.19
N GLN A 282 1.26 -12.97 -11.66
CA GLN A 282 1.78 -12.93 -13.02
C GLN A 282 3.30 -13.16 -13.02
N THR A 283 3.86 -13.37 -14.22
CA THR A 283 5.29 -13.56 -14.46
C THR A 283 5.73 -12.67 -15.62
N ILE A 284 6.65 -11.74 -15.37
CA ILE A 284 7.03 -10.66 -16.31
C ILE A 284 8.54 -10.71 -16.60
N GLY A 285 8.92 -10.38 -17.84
CA GLY A 285 10.32 -10.33 -18.30
C GLY A 285 10.79 -11.64 -18.96
N TYR A 286 11.28 -11.57 -20.20
CA TYR A 286 11.61 -12.75 -21.02
C TYR A 286 12.77 -13.62 -20.52
N LYS A 287 13.63 -13.07 -19.64
CA LYS A 287 14.80 -13.72 -19.05
C LYS A 287 14.67 -13.86 -17.54
N SER A 288 14.29 -12.77 -16.86
CA SER A 288 14.17 -12.79 -15.39
C SER A 288 13.01 -13.66 -14.92
N ASN A 289 11.90 -13.70 -15.67
CA ASN A 289 10.67 -14.40 -15.27
C ASN A 289 10.23 -13.99 -13.84
N THR A 290 10.30 -12.69 -13.57
CA THR A 290 10.05 -12.10 -12.24
C THR A 290 8.58 -12.22 -11.90
N ARG A 291 8.26 -12.68 -10.69
CA ARG A 291 6.87 -12.77 -10.23
C ARG A 291 6.34 -11.42 -9.77
N VAL A 292 5.08 -11.16 -10.06
CA VAL A 292 4.34 -9.98 -9.61
C VAL A 292 3.01 -10.46 -9.03
N ALA A 293 2.62 -9.93 -7.87
CA ALA A 293 1.27 -10.11 -7.34
C ALA A 293 0.44 -8.85 -7.59
N VAL A 294 -0.72 -9.02 -8.20
CA VAL A 294 -1.79 -8.02 -8.25
C VAL A 294 -2.73 -8.31 -7.08
N LEU A 295 -2.98 -7.32 -6.23
CA LEU A 295 -3.93 -7.40 -5.11
C LEU A 295 -4.98 -6.30 -5.23
N TYR A 296 -6.23 -6.64 -4.99
CA TYR A 296 -7.34 -5.69 -4.96
C TYR A 296 -8.49 -6.24 -4.11
N MET A 297 -9.36 -5.35 -3.64
CA MET A 297 -10.59 -5.72 -2.94
C MET A 297 -11.75 -5.84 -3.93
N ASP A 298 -12.29 -7.04 -4.09
CA ASP A 298 -13.48 -7.29 -4.91
C ASP A 298 -14.71 -6.53 -4.38
N GLY A 299 -15.60 -6.11 -5.28
CA GLY A 299 -16.75 -5.26 -4.97
C GLY A 299 -16.44 -3.84 -4.43
N ILE A 300 -15.17 -3.50 -4.16
CA ILE A 300 -14.74 -2.20 -3.64
C ILE A 300 -13.88 -1.44 -4.66
N ALA A 301 -12.97 -2.14 -5.34
CA ALA A 301 -12.15 -1.60 -6.42
C ALA A 301 -12.98 -1.38 -7.70
N ASP A 302 -12.56 -0.41 -8.52
CA ASP A 302 -13.19 -0.12 -9.81
C ASP A 302 -12.74 -1.15 -10.86
N GLU A 303 -13.67 -1.90 -11.45
CA GLU A 303 -13.39 -2.96 -12.43
C GLU A 303 -12.66 -2.43 -13.67
N ASP A 304 -12.97 -1.20 -14.12
CA ASP A 304 -12.28 -0.54 -15.25
C ASP A 304 -10.78 -0.39 -14.95
N VAL A 305 -10.45 -0.05 -13.70
CA VAL A 305 -9.06 0.12 -13.22
C VAL A 305 -8.36 -1.22 -13.10
N VAL A 306 -9.02 -2.23 -12.53
CA VAL A 306 -8.45 -3.58 -12.41
C VAL A 306 -8.11 -4.13 -13.79
N ALA A 307 -9.05 -4.07 -14.74
CA ALA A 307 -8.84 -4.50 -16.11
C ALA A 307 -7.70 -3.74 -16.82
N GLU A 308 -7.60 -2.43 -16.62
CA GLU A 308 -6.52 -1.59 -17.17
C GLU A 308 -5.15 -1.93 -16.57
N VAL A 309 -5.07 -2.29 -15.28
CA VAL A 309 -3.84 -2.79 -14.64
C VAL A 309 -3.39 -4.11 -15.28
N PHE A 310 -4.29 -5.09 -15.40
CA PHE A 310 -3.96 -6.37 -16.06
C PHE A 310 -3.51 -6.15 -17.51
N ARG A 311 -4.24 -5.33 -18.29
CA ARG A 311 -3.89 -5.01 -19.69
C ARG A 311 -2.49 -4.41 -19.83
N ARG A 312 -2.10 -3.48 -18.94
CA ARG A 312 -0.77 -2.86 -18.99
C ARG A 312 0.35 -3.85 -18.64
N LEU A 313 0.13 -4.75 -17.69
CA LEU A 313 1.11 -5.77 -17.33
C LEU A 313 1.32 -6.79 -18.47
N ASP A 314 0.25 -7.22 -19.14
CA ASP A 314 0.32 -8.10 -20.34
C ASP A 314 1.04 -7.43 -21.54
N GLU A 315 1.05 -6.09 -21.60
CA GLU A 315 1.74 -5.31 -22.63
C GLU A 315 3.25 -5.10 -22.36
N ILE A 316 3.77 -5.47 -21.18
CA ILE A 316 5.19 -5.32 -20.85
C ILE A 316 6.07 -6.30 -21.64
N GLN A 317 6.95 -5.76 -22.50
CA GLN A 317 7.88 -6.55 -23.32
C GLN A 317 9.33 -6.11 -23.08
N ILE A 318 9.92 -6.62 -22.00
CA ILE A 318 11.33 -6.40 -21.61
C ILE A 318 12.05 -7.71 -21.33
N ASP A 319 13.39 -7.71 -21.38
CA ASP A 319 14.18 -8.90 -21.05
C ASP A 319 14.15 -9.24 -19.55
N GLY A 320 14.04 -8.26 -18.64
CA GLY A 320 13.87 -8.56 -17.22
C GLY A 320 13.44 -7.38 -16.35
N VAL A 321 12.71 -7.71 -15.27
CA VAL A 321 12.38 -6.81 -14.16
C VAL A 321 13.35 -7.10 -13.02
N PHE A 322 14.00 -6.07 -12.48
CA PHE A 322 14.92 -6.18 -11.34
C PHE A 322 14.45 -5.41 -10.10
N ASP A 323 13.57 -4.42 -10.27
CA ASP A 323 12.97 -3.63 -9.20
C ASP A 323 11.55 -3.16 -9.60
N SER A 324 10.73 -2.77 -8.62
CA SER A 324 9.40 -2.20 -8.85
C SER A 324 9.44 -0.98 -9.76
N THR A 325 10.50 -0.16 -9.71
CA THR A 325 10.67 1.01 -10.58
C THR A 325 10.63 0.66 -12.06
N ASN A 326 11.09 -0.54 -12.47
CA ASN A 326 11.00 -0.98 -13.86
C ASN A 326 9.55 -1.23 -14.31
N ILE A 327 8.69 -1.70 -13.41
CA ILE A 327 7.27 -1.88 -13.69
C ILE A 327 6.56 -0.52 -13.62
N GLU A 328 6.91 0.33 -12.65
CA GLU A 328 6.36 1.68 -12.52
C GLU A 328 6.49 2.49 -13.81
N GLU A 329 7.69 2.57 -14.40
CA GLU A 329 7.92 3.29 -15.66
C GLU A 329 7.06 2.77 -16.82
N LEU A 330 6.83 1.46 -16.88
CA LEU A 330 6.15 0.80 -18.00
C LEU A 330 4.62 0.78 -17.87
N ILE A 331 4.07 0.87 -16.65
CA ILE A 331 2.62 0.96 -16.42
C ILE A 331 2.11 2.41 -16.38
N GLN A 332 2.97 3.42 -16.35
CA GLN A 332 2.56 4.82 -16.37
C GLN A 332 1.99 5.26 -17.74
N ASP A 333 1.15 6.31 -17.73
CA ASP A 333 0.69 6.94 -18.97
C ASP A 333 1.87 7.62 -19.69
N LYS A 334 1.93 7.52 -21.03
CA LYS A 334 3.01 8.06 -21.88
C LYS A 334 3.02 9.61 -21.97
N ALA A 335 2.44 10.30 -21.00
CA ALA A 335 2.50 11.74 -20.88
C ALA A 335 3.87 12.15 -20.33
N ILE A 336 4.58 13.05 -21.02
CA ILE A 336 5.85 13.59 -20.52
C ILE A 336 5.52 14.50 -19.32
N THR A 337 5.74 13.99 -18.10
CA THR A 337 5.44 14.69 -16.86
C THR A 337 6.43 14.29 -15.77
N PRO A 338 6.90 15.23 -14.92
CA PRO A 338 7.66 14.89 -13.72
C PRO A 338 6.76 14.55 -12.53
N PHE A 339 5.42 14.72 -12.64
CA PHE A 339 4.48 14.35 -11.58
C PHE A 339 4.29 12.82 -11.55
N PRO A 340 4.55 12.15 -10.40
CA PRO A 340 4.27 10.71 -10.27
C PRO A 340 2.76 10.43 -10.38
N THR A 341 2.38 9.43 -11.18
CA THR A 341 0.99 8.96 -11.31
C THR A 341 0.74 7.60 -10.65
N VAL A 342 1.80 7.04 -10.03
CA VAL A 342 1.80 5.82 -9.20
C VAL A 342 2.30 6.24 -7.80
N TYR A 343 1.82 5.58 -6.74
CA TYR A 343 2.35 5.77 -5.38
C TYR A 343 3.18 4.56 -5.01
N SER A 344 4.48 4.77 -4.77
CA SER A 344 5.39 3.73 -4.28
C SER A 344 5.60 3.88 -2.78
N THR A 345 5.56 2.78 -2.03
CA THR A 345 5.66 2.78 -0.56
C THR A 345 6.35 1.53 -0.01
N GLU A 346 7.07 1.70 1.10
CA GLU A 346 7.61 0.59 1.90
C GLU A 346 6.59 0.04 2.91
N ARG A 347 5.40 0.63 3.05
CA ARG A 347 4.54 0.44 4.23
C ARG A 347 3.35 -0.51 4.00
N PRO A 348 3.27 -1.65 4.73
CA PRO A 348 2.12 -2.56 4.66
C PRO A 348 0.83 -1.96 5.25
N ASP A 349 0.92 -1.06 6.23
CA ASP A 349 -0.26 -0.44 6.84
C ASP A 349 -0.90 0.62 5.93
N THR A 350 -0.10 1.51 5.33
CA THR A 350 -0.55 2.43 4.26
C THR A 350 -1.19 1.64 3.12
N THR A 351 -0.54 0.56 2.68
CA THR A 351 -1.03 -0.27 1.56
C THR A 351 -2.35 -0.95 1.88
N ALA A 352 -2.52 -1.48 3.09
CA ALA A 352 -3.80 -2.06 3.54
C ALA A 352 -4.94 -1.03 3.56
N VAL A 353 -4.69 0.21 4.00
CA VAL A 353 -5.69 1.29 3.94
C VAL A 353 -6.08 1.59 2.49
N ARG A 354 -5.12 1.66 1.55
CA ARG A 354 -5.41 1.93 0.14
C ARG A 354 -6.19 0.78 -0.53
N LEU A 355 -5.94 -0.48 -0.17
CA LEU A 355 -6.77 -1.61 -0.62
C LEU A 355 -8.24 -1.43 -0.19
N LEU A 356 -8.49 -1.01 1.06
CA LEU A 356 -9.84 -0.75 1.58
C LEU A 356 -10.52 0.50 0.99
N GLU A 357 -9.74 1.44 0.42
CA GLU A 357 -10.23 2.56 -0.42
C GLU A 357 -10.61 2.12 -1.86
N GLY A 358 -10.39 0.84 -2.22
CA GLY A 358 -10.61 0.34 -3.58
C GLY A 358 -9.48 0.63 -4.56
N ARG A 359 -8.23 0.77 -4.07
CA ARG A 359 -7.04 0.82 -4.91
C ARG A 359 -6.54 -0.59 -5.25
N VAL A 360 -5.87 -0.72 -6.39
CA VAL A 360 -5.14 -1.90 -6.83
C VAL A 360 -3.67 -1.75 -6.42
N VAL A 361 -3.06 -2.86 -6.02
CA VAL A 361 -1.71 -2.92 -5.47
C VAL A 361 -0.87 -3.92 -6.26
N LEU A 362 0.37 -3.54 -6.58
CA LEU A 362 1.34 -4.37 -7.28
C LEU A 362 2.57 -4.59 -6.39
N VAL A 363 2.80 -5.86 -6.05
CA VAL A 363 3.98 -6.30 -5.29
C VAL A 363 4.91 -7.04 -6.25
N VAL A 364 6.18 -6.63 -6.31
CA VAL A 364 7.17 -7.13 -7.26
C VAL A 364 8.23 -7.94 -6.52
N ASP A 365 8.49 -9.18 -6.96
CA ASP A 365 9.53 -10.02 -6.34
C ASP A 365 10.91 -9.41 -6.58
N GLY A 366 11.70 -9.26 -5.51
CA GLY A 366 12.99 -8.58 -5.52
C GLY A 366 12.98 -7.13 -5.02
N SER A 367 11.81 -6.52 -4.78
CA SER A 367 11.73 -5.11 -4.31
C SER A 367 11.06 -4.98 -2.93
N PRO A 368 11.59 -4.13 -2.02
CA PRO A 368 10.92 -3.76 -0.78
C PRO A 368 9.87 -2.64 -0.99
N PHE A 369 9.67 -2.18 -2.23
CA PHE A 369 8.65 -1.18 -2.57
C PHE A 369 7.43 -1.82 -3.24
N VAL A 370 6.26 -1.30 -2.88
CA VAL A 370 4.96 -1.74 -3.40
C VAL A 370 4.26 -0.58 -4.08
N LEU A 371 3.74 -0.81 -5.28
CA LEU A 371 3.11 0.22 -6.11
C LEU A 371 1.59 0.22 -5.91
N ILE A 372 0.99 1.40 -5.81
CA ILE A 372 -0.45 1.59 -5.57
C ILE A 372 -1.04 2.47 -6.68
N VAL A 373 -2.14 1.99 -7.28
CA VAL A 373 -2.82 2.61 -8.41
C VAL A 373 -4.35 2.50 -8.27
N PRO A 374 -5.14 3.47 -8.76
CA PRO A 374 -4.73 4.74 -9.34
C PRO A 374 -4.34 5.73 -8.26
N THR A 375 -3.37 6.59 -8.56
CA THR A 375 -2.92 7.64 -7.64
C THR A 375 -3.20 9.03 -8.20
N VAL A 376 -3.76 9.88 -7.34
CA VAL A 376 -4.13 11.28 -7.61
C VAL A 376 -3.37 12.23 -6.70
N PHE A 377 -3.18 13.47 -7.12
CA PHE A 377 -2.27 14.48 -6.54
C PHE A 377 -2.29 14.56 -5.01
N ILE A 378 -3.47 14.48 -4.37
CA ILE A 378 -3.60 14.70 -2.93
C ILE A 378 -2.98 13.58 -2.07
N HIS A 379 -2.88 12.35 -2.58
CA HIS A 379 -2.32 11.23 -1.81
C HIS A 379 -0.84 11.43 -1.46
N PHE A 380 -0.07 12.17 -2.27
CA PHE A 380 1.34 12.51 -1.97
C PHE A 380 1.52 13.49 -0.81
N PHE A 381 0.44 14.10 -0.32
CA PHE A 381 0.43 14.96 0.87
C PHE A 381 -0.16 14.27 2.10
N HIS A 382 -0.67 13.04 1.96
CA HIS A 382 -1.10 12.20 3.08
C HIS A 382 0.12 11.41 3.62
N SER A 383 0.09 11.09 4.91
CA SER A 383 1.06 10.20 5.56
C SER A 383 0.33 9.16 6.43
N ALA A 384 0.96 8.00 6.68
CA ALA A 384 0.45 7.00 7.62
C ALA A 384 0.19 7.59 9.03
N ALA A 385 1.03 8.54 9.46
CA ALA A 385 0.87 9.26 10.71
C ALA A 385 -0.47 10.03 10.79
N ASP A 386 -0.96 10.58 9.66
CA ASP A 386 -2.20 11.37 9.62
C ASP A 386 -3.42 10.61 10.12
N TYR A 387 -3.42 9.28 9.96
CA TYR A 387 -4.51 8.41 10.41
C TYR A 387 -4.32 7.95 11.86
N SER A 388 -3.08 7.90 12.36
CA SER A 388 -2.71 7.53 13.73
C SER A 388 -2.86 8.66 14.76
N ASP A 389 -2.74 9.92 14.33
CA ASP A 389 -2.85 11.09 15.19
C ASP A 389 -4.32 11.56 15.39
N ARG A 390 -4.53 12.55 16.26
CA ARG A 390 -5.82 13.25 16.38
C ARG A 390 -6.12 14.04 15.10
N ASN A 391 -7.40 14.14 14.76
CA ASN A 391 -7.87 14.63 13.46
C ASN A 391 -7.64 16.15 13.25
N ASP A 392 -7.60 16.92 14.33
CA ASP A 392 -7.21 18.34 14.34
C ASP A 392 -5.72 18.52 14.00
N ILE A 393 -4.84 17.77 14.66
CA ILE A 393 -3.39 17.75 14.40
C ILE A 393 -3.13 17.30 12.95
N ALA A 394 -3.73 16.19 12.52
CA ALA A 394 -3.59 15.68 11.16
C ALA A 394 -4.07 16.69 10.09
N THR A 395 -5.16 17.41 10.34
CA THR A 395 -5.64 18.48 9.44
C THR A 395 -4.66 19.64 9.36
N LEU A 396 -4.10 20.09 10.49
CA LEU A 396 -3.08 21.14 10.52
C LEU A 396 -1.82 20.73 9.75
N LEU A 397 -1.37 19.48 9.92
CA LEU A 397 -0.21 18.94 9.21
C LEU A 397 -0.46 18.81 7.69
N ARG A 398 -1.63 18.31 7.25
CA ARG A 398 -1.99 18.28 5.82
C ARG A 398 -2.01 19.67 5.20
N LEU A 399 -2.60 20.66 5.88
CA LEU A 399 -2.59 22.06 5.43
C LEU A 399 -1.16 22.63 5.34
N LEU A 400 -0.32 22.37 6.36
CA LEU A 400 1.09 22.78 6.37
C LEU A 400 1.83 22.23 5.16
N ARG A 401 1.68 20.93 4.82
CA ARG A 401 2.32 20.31 3.65
C ARG A 401 1.91 20.94 2.32
N ILE A 402 0.63 21.29 2.16
CA ILE A 402 0.12 21.99 0.97
C ILE A 402 0.73 23.39 0.86
N ILE A 403 0.80 24.13 1.98
CA ILE A 403 1.47 25.44 2.03
C ILE A 403 2.97 25.30 1.72
N SER A 404 3.64 24.29 2.27
CA SER A 404 5.05 23.98 1.97
C SER A 404 5.28 23.65 0.49
N PHE A 405 4.36 22.96 -0.19
CA PHE A 405 4.46 22.73 -1.62
C PHE A 405 4.34 24.02 -2.44
N ILE A 406 3.44 24.93 -2.05
CA ILE A 406 3.30 26.25 -2.67
C ILE A 406 4.57 27.09 -2.46
N ILE A 407 5.15 27.06 -1.25
CA ILE A 407 6.43 27.72 -0.93
C ILE A 407 7.58 27.13 -1.74
N LEU A 408 7.68 25.79 -1.84
CA LEU A 408 8.68 25.12 -2.67
C LEU A 408 8.59 25.57 -4.13
N LEU A 409 7.38 25.62 -4.69
CA LEU A 409 7.15 25.92 -6.10
C LEU A 409 7.41 27.40 -6.45
N LEU A 410 7.02 28.32 -5.56
CA LEU A 410 6.90 29.75 -5.87
C LEU A 410 7.82 30.68 -5.04
N GLY A 411 8.40 30.25 -3.93
CA GLY A 411 9.13 31.13 -2.99
C GLY A 411 10.21 32.01 -3.63
N PRO A 412 11.25 31.43 -4.28
CA PRO A 412 12.31 32.19 -4.93
C PRO A 412 11.80 32.99 -6.13
N SER A 413 10.90 32.39 -6.90
CA SER A 413 10.25 32.98 -8.08
C SER A 413 9.50 34.27 -7.70
N LEU A 414 8.73 34.24 -6.62
CA LEU A 414 7.99 35.39 -6.10
C LEU A 414 8.95 36.47 -5.60
N TYR A 415 10.04 36.12 -4.92
CA TYR A 415 11.08 37.07 -4.52
C TYR A 415 11.68 37.79 -5.73
N ILE A 416 12.01 37.07 -6.82
CA ILE A 416 12.54 37.67 -8.05
C ILE A 416 11.50 38.60 -8.69
N ALA A 417 10.26 38.12 -8.87
CA ALA A 417 9.20 38.92 -9.49
C ALA A 417 8.85 40.21 -8.71
N MET A 418 8.92 40.16 -7.38
CA MET A 418 8.70 41.31 -6.49
C MET A 418 9.90 42.26 -6.50
N THR A 419 11.14 41.77 -6.39
CA THR A 419 12.34 42.63 -6.33
C THR A 419 12.71 43.25 -7.68
N THR A 420 12.46 42.56 -8.79
CA THR A 420 12.85 43.02 -10.13
C THR A 420 11.75 43.81 -10.85
N PHE A 421 10.47 43.43 -10.72
CA PHE A 421 9.39 44.01 -11.53
C PHE A 421 8.32 44.78 -10.73
N HIS A 422 8.07 44.43 -9.47
CA HIS A 422 6.92 44.93 -8.68
C HIS A 422 7.33 45.49 -7.31
N TYR A 423 8.48 46.16 -7.25
CA TYR A 423 9.07 46.66 -5.99
C TYR A 423 8.15 47.65 -5.24
N GLN A 424 7.19 48.27 -5.92
CA GLN A 424 6.19 49.17 -5.35
C GLN A 424 5.18 48.45 -4.43
N LEU A 425 5.09 47.11 -4.51
CA LEU A 425 4.28 46.29 -3.61
C LEU A 425 5.01 45.99 -2.28
N ILE A 426 6.30 46.31 -2.18
CA ILE A 426 7.09 46.14 -0.95
C ILE A 426 6.94 47.40 -0.08
N PRO A 427 6.58 47.28 1.21
CA PRO A 427 6.52 48.42 2.13
C PRO A 427 7.84 49.20 2.12
N SER A 428 7.78 50.53 2.01
CA SER A 428 8.94 51.39 1.74
C SER A 428 10.11 51.19 2.73
N ALA A 429 9.82 50.99 4.01
CA ALA A 429 10.83 50.68 5.03
C ALA A 429 11.61 49.38 4.76
N LEU A 430 10.92 48.33 4.27
CA LEU A 430 11.56 47.08 3.84
C LEU A 430 12.31 47.26 2.52
N LEU A 431 11.77 48.05 1.59
CA LEU A 431 12.41 48.34 0.31
C LEU A 431 13.75 49.08 0.48
N TYR A 432 13.83 50.08 1.36
CA TYR A 432 15.10 50.76 1.67
C TYR A 432 16.14 49.79 2.26
N SER A 433 15.72 48.89 3.17
CA SER A 433 16.62 47.86 3.72
C SER A 433 17.10 46.89 2.63
N LEU A 434 16.21 46.48 1.72
CA LEU A 434 16.54 45.63 0.57
C LEU A 434 17.52 46.27 -0.41
N ILE A 435 17.40 47.58 -0.67
CA ILE A 435 18.33 48.33 -1.54
C ILE A 435 19.70 48.40 -0.88
N ALA A 436 19.77 48.77 0.41
CA ALA A 436 21.04 48.82 1.15
C ALA A 436 21.73 47.44 1.23
N GLN A 437 20.97 46.36 1.42
CA GLN A 437 21.50 44.98 1.38
C GLN A 437 21.99 44.54 -0.01
N ARG A 438 21.60 45.25 -1.08
CA ARG A 438 21.97 44.92 -2.48
C ARG A 438 23.08 45.80 -3.04
N GLU A 439 23.43 46.91 -2.39
CA GLU A 439 24.45 47.86 -2.87
C GLU A 439 25.84 47.20 -3.06
N ALA A 440 26.17 46.21 -2.23
CA ALA A 440 27.43 45.45 -2.31
C ALA A 440 27.39 44.25 -3.26
N ILE A 441 26.26 43.94 -3.91
CA ILE A 441 26.03 42.67 -4.61
C ILE A 441 26.05 42.88 -6.14
N PRO A 442 27.01 42.29 -6.86
CA PRO A 442 27.18 42.55 -8.30
C PRO A 442 26.21 41.78 -9.20
N PHE A 443 25.42 40.85 -8.65
CA PHE A 443 24.53 39.96 -9.38
C PHE A 443 23.05 40.35 -9.25
N PRO A 444 22.23 40.17 -10.31
CA PRO A 444 20.78 40.35 -10.23
C PRO A 444 20.10 39.16 -9.52
N SER A 445 18.91 39.38 -8.96
CA SER A 445 18.13 38.41 -8.16
C SER A 445 18.03 37.01 -8.78
N PHE A 446 17.92 36.92 -10.11
CA PHE A 446 17.87 35.66 -10.85
C PHE A 446 19.19 34.87 -10.78
N VAL A 447 20.33 35.53 -10.94
CA VAL A 447 21.65 34.87 -10.94
C VAL A 447 22.00 34.41 -9.53
N GLU A 448 21.77 35.24 -8.52
CA GLU A 448 21.92 34.85 -7.11
C GLU A 448 21.09 33.60 -6.78
N ALA A 449 19.82 33.58 -7.23
CA ALA A 449 18.90 32.48 -6.94
C ALA A 449 19.29 31.19 -7.65
N ILE A 450 19.70 31.25 -8.92
CA ILE A 450 20.18 30.08 -9.65
C ILE A 450 21.46 29.51 -9.04
N ILE A 451 22.41 30.36 -8.60
CA ILE A 451 23.62 29.92 -7.91
C ILE A 451 23.25 29.20 -6.60
N LEU A 452 22.47 29.86 -5.74
CA LEU A 452 22.20 29.34 -4.40
C LEU A 452 21.27 28.11 -4.42
N GLU A 453 20.24 28.07 -5.27
CA GLU A 453 19.40 26.87 -5.42
C GLU A 453 20.17 25.69 -6.00
N THR A 454 21.11 25.93 -6.93
CA THR A 454 21.98 24.88 -7.46
C THR A 454 22.90 24.32 -6.35
N ILE A 455 23.44 25.18 -5.49
CA ILE A 455 24.22 24.77 -4.32
C ILE A 455 23.35 23.94 -3.34
N PHE A 456 22.12 24.37 -3.05
CA PHE A 456 21.23 23.63 -2.14
C PHE A 456 20.81 22.26 -2.70
N GLU A 457 20.55 22.12 -4.00
CA GLU A 457 20.27 20.81 -4.60
C GLU A 457 21.52 19.91 -4.64
N LEU A 458 22.70 20.45 -4.97
CA LEU A 458 23.96 19.70 -4.91
C LEU A 458 24.28 19.19 -3.49
N LEU A 459 24.06 20.02 -2.47
CA LEU A 459 24.17 19.63 -1.07
C LEU A 459 23.18 18.50 -0.72
N ARG A 460 21.92 18.61 -1.18
CA ARG A 460 20.90 17.61 -0.87
C ARG A 460 21.16 16.28 -1.55
N GLU A 461 21.61 16.30 -2.80
CA GLU A 461 21.95 15.11 -3.59
C GLU A 461 23.23 14.42 -3.09
N ALA A 462 24.23 15.19 -2.64
CA ALA A 462 25.37 14.64 -1.91
C ALA A 462 24.93 14.04 -0.57
N GLY A 463 24.08 14.75 0.18
CA GLY A 463 23.65 14.37 1.52
C GLY A 463 22.78 13.11 1.59
N VAL A 464 21.99 12.80 0.56
CA VAL A 464 21.21 11.54 0.49
C VAL A 464 22.08 10.32 0.13
N ARG A 465 23.24 10.54 -0.49
CA ARG A 465 24.22 9.49 -0.84
C ARG A 465 25.23 9.19 0.28
N MET A 466 25.25 9.99 1.34
CA MET A 466 26.12 9.80 2.50
C MET A 466 25.45 8.95 3.60
N PRO A 467 26.21 8.18 4.40
CA PRO A 467 25.67 7.50 5.58
C PRO A 467 24.97 8.49 6.52
N ARG A 468 23.80 8.15 7.07
CA ARG A 468 22.88 9.09 7.76
C ARG A 468 23.55 10.12 8.68
N VAL A 469 24.45 9.68 9.56
CA VAL A 469 25.18 10.55 10.50
C VAL A 469 26.11 11.56 9.80
N VAL A 470 26.77 11.15 8.72
CA VAL A 470 27.62 12.03 7.90
C VAL A 470 26.75 12.93 7.02
N GLY A 471 25.71 12.38 6.40
CA GLY A 471 24.79 13.13 5.54
C GLY A 471 24.05 14.24 6.30
N GLN A 472 23.63 14.00 7.54
CA GLN A 472 23.01 15.03 8.37
C GLN A 472 24.02 16.13 8.73
N ALA A 473 25.22 15.78 9.17
CA ALA A 473 26.28 16.75 9.48
C ALA A 473 26.69 17.57 8.24
N ALA A 474 26.85 16.93 7.08
CA ALA A 474 27.21 17.57 5.82
C ALA A 474 26.11 18.50 5.29
N ASN A 475 24.82 18.15 5.45
CA ASN A 475 23.71 19.06 5.13
C ASN A 475 23.70 20.30 6.03
N ILE A 476 23.95 20.13 7.35
CA ILE A 476 23.96 21.25 8.31
C ILE A 476 25.16 22.16 8.05
N VAL A 477 26.38 21.61 7.99
CA VAL A 477 27.61 22.37 7.74
C VAL A 477 27.58 22.99 6.35
N GLY A 478 27.18 22.25 5.32
CA GLY A 478 27.08 22.75 3.96
C GLY A 478 26.08 23.90 3.84
N GLY A 479 24.84 23.70 4.32
CA GLY A 479 23.79 24.72 4.23
C GLY A 479 24.11 25.98 5.03
N LEU A 480 24.68 25.84 6.23
CA LEU A 480 25.06 26.97 7.07
C LEU A 480 26.31 27.69 6.51
N VAL A 481 27.41 26.97 6.30
CA VAL A 481 28.70 27.58 5.92
C VAL A 481 28.66 28.13 4.49
N LEU A 482 28.07 27.44 3.52
CA LEU A 482 27.95 27.99 2.16
C LEU A 482 26.91 29.12 2.09
N GLY A 483 25.84 29.04 2.89
CA GLY A 483 24.86 30.13 3.02
C GLY A 483 25.49 31.40 3.61
N GLN A 484 26.21 31.27 4.72
CA GLN A 484 26.93 32.41 5.34
C GLN A 484 28.05 32.93 4.44
N ALA A 485 28.92 32.06 3.92
CA ALA A 485 30.05 32.48 3.08
C ALA A 485 29.59 33.15 1.77
N ALA A 486 28.48 32.73 1.16
CA ALA A 486 27.94 33.40 -0.03
C ALA A 486 27.37 34.79 0.27
N VAL A 487 26.82 35.01 1.47
CA VAL A 487 26.37 36.33 1.95
C VAL A 487 27.57 37.22 2.34
N GLU A 488 28.53 36.69 3.11
CA GLU A 488 29.74 37.41 3.53
C GLU A 488 30.64 37.80 2.36
N ALA A 489 30.71 36.98 1.31
CA ALA A 489 31.41 37.29 0.07
C ALA A 489 30.63 38.24 -0.87
N GLY A 490 29.43 38.71 -0.48
CA GLY A 490 28.60 39.59 -1.29
C GLY A 490 28.05 38.96 -2.58
N ILE A 491 28.05 37.63 -2.69
CA ILE A 491 27.61 36.89 -3.89
C ILE A 491 26.08 36.82 -3.93
N VAL A 492 25.42 36.70 -2.77
CA VAL A 492 23.95 36.58 -2.65
C VAL A 492 23.41 37.42 -1.51
N SER A 493 22.17 37.91 -1.66
CA SER A 493 21.53 38.76 -0.66
C SER A 493 21.06 37.98 0.60
N PRO A 494 21.16 38.58 1.81
CA PRO A 494 20.70 37.93 3.05
C PRO A 494 19.23 37.49 2.98
N LEU A 495 18.35 38.36 2.45
CA LEU A 495 16.92 38.04 2.36
C LEU A 495 16.61 36.92 1.35
N LEU A 496 17.35 36.83 0.23
CA LEU A 496 17.21 35.71 -0.70
C LEU A 496 17.68 34.39 -0.08
N THR A 497 18.76 34.44 0.71
CA THR A 497 19.27 33.27 1.45
C THR A 497 18.23 32.75 2.44
N ILE A 498 17.51 33.65 3.13
CA ILE A 498 16.36 33.29 3.99
C ILE A 498 15.22 32.66 3.16
N VAL A 499 14.86 33.24 2.01
CA VAL A 499 13.81 32.68 1.14
C VAL A 499 14.17 31.27 0.65
N ILE A 500 15.41 31.04 0.21
CA ILE A 500 15.86 29.73 -0.27
C ILE A 500 15.98 28.72 0.89
N ALA A 501 16.44 29.13 2.08
CA ALA A 501 16.44 28.27 3.26
C ALA A 501 15.02 27.82 3.65
N ILE A 502 14.04 28.73 3.65
CA ILE A 502 12.62 28.41 3.87
C ILE A 502 12.08 27.48 2.78
N THR A 503 12.46 27.70 1.52
CA THR A 503 12.07 26.86 0.37
C THR A 503 12.64 25.43 0.49
N GLY A 504 13.90 25.29 0.94
CA GLY A 504 14.54 24.01 1.21
C GLY A 504 13.89 23.25 2.37
N ILE A 505 13.61 23.94 3.50
CA ILE A 505 12.86 23.36 4.63
C ILE A 505 11.47 22.90 4.19
N ALA A 506 10.78 23.69 3.37
CA ALA A 506 9.47 23.35 2.82
C ALA A 506 9.51 22.09 1.92
N SER A 507 10.62 21.85 1.20
CA SER A 507 10.82 20.58 0.46
C SER A 507 10.85 19.34 1.37
N PHE A 508 11.17 19.48 2.66
CA PHE A 508 11.27 18.34 3.59
C PHE A 508 9.97 18.05 4.34
N ALA A 509 8.96 18.93 4.24
CA ALA A 509 7.62 18.68 4.77
C ALA A 509 6.81 17.73 3.87
N ILE A 510 7.16 17.61 2.59
CA ILE A 510 6.49 16.74 1.60
C ILE A 510 6.83 15.27 1.90
N PRO A 511 5.85 14.39 2.20
CA PRO A 511 6.12 12.99 2.57
C PRO A 511 6.80 12.19 1.46
N THR A 512 6.33 12.29 0.21
CA THR A 512 6.83 11.47 -0.89
C THR A 512 7.96 12.15 -1.65
N TYR A 513 9.13 11.50 -1.71
CA TYR A 513 10.35 12.04 -2.33
C TYR A 513 10.20 12.36 -3.83
N THR A 514 9.51 11.51 -4.61
CA THR A 514 9.22 11.75 -6.03
C THR A 514 8.40 13.01 -6.25
N MET A 515 7.42 13.29 -5.38
CA MET A 515 6.61 14.50 -5.44
C MET A 515 7.42 15.77 -5.10
N ALA A 516 8.38 15.67 -4.18
CA ALA A 516 9.32 16.76 -3.90
C ALA A 516 10.24 17.06 -5.09
N ILE A 517 10.72 16.03 -5.81
CA ILE A 517 11.50 16.20 -7.06
C ILE A 517 10.65 16.93 -8.13
N ALA A 518 9.39 16.51 -8.32
CA ALA A 518 8.48 17.16 -9.27
C ALA A 518 8.35 18.67 -9.00
N GLY A 519 8.17 19.06 -7.73
CA GLY A 519 8.11 20.46 -7.30
C GLY A 519 9.39 21.24 -7.61
N ARG A 520 10.57 20.66 -7.37
CA ARG A 520 11.88 21.29 -7.65
C ARG A 520 12.10 21.54 -9.13
N ILE A 521 11.73 20.60 -10.00
CA ILE A 521 11.85 20.74 -11.46
C ILE A 521 11.01 21.94 -11.93
N PHE A 522 9.75 22.04 -11.50
CA PHE A 522 8.92 23.19 -11.85
C PHE A 522 9.39 24.50 -11.22
N ARG A 523 9.93 24.50 -10.00
CA ARG A 523 10.49 25.69 -9.34
C ARG A 523 11.54 26.40 -10.21
N PHE A 524 12.48 25.66 -10.81
CA PHE A 524 13.46 26.26 -11.73
C PHE A 524 12.80 26.89 -12.97
N GLY A 525 11.73 26.28 -13.50
CA GLY A 525 10.90 26.89 -14.55
C GLY A 525 10.24 28.20 -14.10
N PHE A 526 9.66 28.23 -12.89
CA PHE A 526 9.07 29.45 -12.32
C PHE A 526 10.11 30.56 -12.05
N ILE A 527 11.34 30.22 -11.67
CA ILE A 527 12.44 31.18 -11.51
C ILE A 527 12.76 31.87 -12.85
N VAL A 528 12.79 31.12 -13.96
CA VAL A 528 12.98 31.68 -15.31
C VAL A 528 11.79 32.54 -15.76
N LEU A 529 10.55 32.09 -15.52
CA LEU A 529 9.33 32.86 -15.84
C LEU A 529 9.24 34.16 -15.02
N ALA A 530 9.64 34.13 -13.75
CA ALA A 530 9.69 35.30 -12.87
C ALA A 530 10.76 36.30 -13.30
N ALA A 531 11.92 35.83 -13.75
CA ALA A 531 13.01 36.69 -14.23
C ALA A 531 12.72 37.33 -15.60
N THR A 532 11.85 36.74 -16.42
CA THR A 532 11.51 37.22 -17.76
C THR A 532 10.24 38.07 -17.81
N PHE A 533 9.20 37.71 -17.05
CA PHE A 533 7.88 38.37 -17.09
C PHE A 533 7.32 38.72 -15.70
N GLY A 534 8.11 38.63 -14.63
CA GLY A 534 7.67 38.95 -13.27
C GLY A 534 6.45 38.14 -12.81
N LEU A 535 5.53 38.79 -12.08
CA LEU A 535 4.31 38.16 -11.57
C LEU A 535 3.42 37.62 -12.71
N TYR A 536 3.41 38.28 -13.88
CA TYR A 536 2.65 37.82 -15.03
C TYR A 536 3.17 36.48 -15.58
N GLY A 537 4.50 36.30 -15.62
CA GLY A 537 5.13 35.03 -15.96
C GLY A 537 4.76 33.91 -14.99
N ILE A 538 4.76 34.19 -13.68
CA ILE A 538 4.33 33.23 -12.65
C ILE A 538 2.86 32.85 -12.85
N MET A 539 1.97 33.82 -13.10
CA MET A 539 0.54 33.56 -13.33
C MET A 539 0.30 32.70 -14.59
N LEU A 540 0.98 32.99 -15.71
CA LEU A 540 0.90 32.15 -16.90
C LEU A 540 1.45 30.73 -16.65
N GLY A 541 2.58 30.63 -15.93
CA GLY A 541 3.16 29.34 -15.53
C GLY A 541 2.23 28.52 -14.65
N LEU A 542 1.51 29.15 -13.71
CA LEU A 542 0.52 28.49 -12.85
C LEU A 542 -0.70 28.02 -13.66
N ILE A 543 -1.19 28.82 -14.60
CA ILE A 543 -2.29 28.42 -15.50
C ILE A 543 -1.87 27.23 -16.36
N ALA A 544 -0.67 27.26 -16.95
CA ALA A 544 -0.13 26.16 -17.74
C ALA A 544 0.09 24.88 -16.91
N LEU A 545 0.65 25.01 -15.71
CA LEU A 545 0.85 23.90 -14.78
C LEU A 545 -0.48 23.25 -14.37
N LEU A 546 -1.47 24.06 -13.98
CA LEU A 546 -2.80 23.56 -13.62
C LEU A 546 -3.50 22.92 -14.82
N ALA A 547 -3.38 23.47 -16.02
CA ALA A 547 -3.91 22.85 -17.24
C ALA A 547 -3.27 21.49 -17.52
N HIS A 548 -1.95 21.36 -17.35
CA HIS A 548 -1.23 20.08 -17.44
C HIS A 548 -1.69 19.09 -16.36
N MET A 549 -1.75 19.49 -15.10
CA MET A 549 -2.21 18.61 -14.00
C MET A 549 -3.66 18.13 -14.21
N ASN A 550 -4.52 18.92 -14.84
CA ASN A 550 -5.89 18.55 -15.20
C ASN A 550 -5.98 17.62 -16.43
N SER A 551 -4.96 17.58 -17.31
CA SER A 551 -4.94 16.63 -18.44
C SER A 551 -4.41 15.25 -18.03
N LEU A 552 -3.58 15.18 -16.98
CA LEU A 552 -3.05 13.94 -16.42
C LEU A 552 -4.16 13.02 -15.89
N ARG A 553 -3.94 11.71 -16.10
CA ARG A 553 -4.72 10.62 -15.52
C ARG A 553 -3.79 9.62 -14.86
N SER A 554 -4.36 8.80 -13.99
CA SER A 554 -3.78 7.57 -13.48
C SER A 554 -4.83 6.50 -13.70
N PHE A 555 -4.56 5.50 -14.54
CA PHE A 555 -5.45 4.37 -14.84
C PHE A 555 -6.92 4.82 -15.07
N GLY A 556 -7.10 5.77 -16.00
CA GLY A 556 -8.40 6.38 -16.32
C GLY A 556 -8.88 7.50 -15.38
N VAL A 557 -8.53 7.46 -14.09
CA VAL A 557 -8.95 8.44 -13.07
C VAL A 557 -8.24 9.80 -13.26
N PRO A 558 -8.94 10.95 -13.24
CA PRO A 558 -8.32 12.27 -13.35
C PRO A 558 -7.38 12.58 -12.18
N TYR A 559 -6.15 13.01 -12.47
CA TYR A 559 -5.10 13.20 -11.46
C TYR A 559 -5.41 14.30 -10.41
N MET A 560 -6.28 15.25 -10.76
CA MET A 560 -6.73 16.34 -9.87
C MET A 560 -7.98 16.01 -9.04
N THR A 561 -8.50 14.79 -9.09
CA THR A 561 -9.62 14.36 -8.22
C THR A 561 -9.19 14.47 -6.74
N PRO A 562 -10.01 15.03 -5.82
CA PRO A 562 -11.39 15.48 -5.96
C PRO A 562 -11.55 17.01 -6.15
N PHE A 563 -10.50 17.73 -6.53
CA PHE A 563 -10.58 19.16 -6.88
C PHE A 563 -11.15 19.38 -8.28
N SER A 564 -10.74 18.54 -9.23
CA SER A 564 -11.20 18.52 -10.61
C SER A 564 -11.24 17.07 -11.14
N PRO A 565 -12.43 16.48 -11.38
CA PRO A 565 -13.76 17.05 -11.12
C PRO A 565 -13.98 17.34 -9.62
N PHE A 566 -14.79 18.35 -9.32
CA PHE A 566 -15.03 18.79 -7.94
C PHE A 566 -16.03 17.88 -7.22
N VAL A 567 -15.56 17.03 -6.31
CA VAL A 567 -16.38 16.04 -5.60
C VAL A 567 -16.49 16.39 -4.11
N LEU A 568 -17.53 17.16 -3.75
CA LEU A 568 -17.82 17.62 -2.38
C LEU A 568 -17.74 16.51 -1.31
N LYS A 569 -18.16 15.29 -1.64
CA LYS A 569 -18.11 14.13 -0.73
C LYS A 569 -16.67 13.74 -0.36
N GLN A 570 -15.76 13.73 -1.33
CA GLN A 570 -14.37 13.30 -1.17
C GLN A 570 -13.44 14.41 -0.64
N GLN A 571 -13.84 15.69 -0.79
CA GLN A 571 -13.14 16.83 -0.15
C GLN A 571 -13.03 16.72 1.38
N LYS A 572 -13.88 15.90 2.02
CA LYS A 572 -13.93 15.63 3.46
C LYS A 572 -12.77 14.78 4.05
N ASP A 573 -11.95 14.16 3.21
CA ASP A 573 -10.63 13.60 3.61
C ASP A 573 -9.47 14.13 2.74
N ALA A 574 -9.73 14.96 1.72
CA ALA A 574 -8.68 15.46 0.83
C ALA A 574 -7.75 16.47 1.54
N VAL A 575 -8.31 17.55 2.08
CA VAL A 575 -7.53 18.62 2.73
C VAL A 575 -7.77 18.63 4.24
N LEU A 576 -9.05 18.54 4.63
CA LEU A 576 -9.45 18.42 6.03
C LEU A 576 -9.60 16.94 6.39
N ARG A 577 -9.14 16.52 7.57
CA ARG A 577 -9.46 15.20 8.13
C ARG A 577 -10.59 15.36 9.15
N LEU A 578 -11.82 15.09 8.72
CA LEU A 578 -12.96 15.02 9.64
C LEU A 578 -12.81 13.85 10.65
N PRO A 579 -13.52 13.87 11.80
CA PRO A 579 -13.63 12.71 12.67
C PRO A 579 -14.15 11.47 11.92
N VAL A 580 -13.65 10.28 12.28
CA VAL A 580 -14.05 9.01 11.64
C VAL A 580 -15.56 8.76 11.74
N SER A 581 -16.19 9.16 12.86
CA SER A 581 -17.66 9.09 13.05
C SER A 581 -18.47 9.96 12.07
N LEU A 582 -17.85 10.93 11.39
CA LEU A 582 -18.46 11.75 10.34
C LEU A 582 -18.06 11.29 8.92
N MET A 583 -17.17 10.30 8.80
CA MET A 583 -16.74 9.68 7.55
C MET A 583 -17.60 8.43 7.25
N LYS A 584 -18.83 8.63 6.78
CA LYS A 584 -19.73 7.54 6.39
C LYS A 584 -19.49 6.95 4.98
N GLN A 585 -18.63 7.55 4.16
CA GLN A 585 -18.37 7.10 2.78
C GLN A 585 -16.88 7.00 2.47
N ARG A 586 -16.47 5.97 1.71
CA ARG A 586 -15.05 5.66 1.45
C ARG A 586 -14.45 6.66 0.46
N PRO A 587 -13.24 7.20 0.71
CA PRO A 587 -12.48 7.91 -0.31
C PRO A 587 -12.20 7.00 -1.51
N GLY A 588 -12.15 7.56 -2.73
CA GLY A 588 -11.74 6.84 -3.94
C GLY A 588 -12.82 5.97 -4.61
N SER A 589 -13.57 5.16 -3.85
CA SER A 589 -14.58 4.25 -4.41
C SER A 589 -15.80 5.00 -5.01
N ARG A 590 -16.39 4.41 -6.06
CA ARG A 590 -17.64 4.87 -6.71
C ARG A 590 -18.90 4.25 -6.08
N SER A 591 -18.76 3.22 -5.24
CA SER A 591 -19.85 2.40 -4.69
C SER A 591 -19.84 2.27 -3.16
N GLY A 592 -18.69 2.44 -2.48
CA GLY A 592 -18.52 2.05 -1.08
C GLY A 592 -18.91 3.09 -0.02
N GLU A 593 -19.90 2.77 0.81
CA GLU A 593 -20.07 3.39 2.14
C GLU A 593 -19.13 2.75 3.20
N TYR A 594 -18.81 3.46 4.27
CA TYR A 594 -18.16 2.89 5.44
C TYR A 594 -19.21 2.34 6.40
N ASN A 595 -19.12 1.04 6.72
CA ASN A 595 -19.89 0.42 7.79
C ASN A 595 -19.28 0.81 9.16
N VAL A 596 -19.42 2.08 9.54
CA VAL A 596 -19.03 2.55 10.89
C VAL A 596 -20.11 2.08 11.87
N VAL A 597 -19.82 0.99 12.58
CA VAL A 597 -20.65 0.53 13.70
C VAL A 597 -20.30 1.37 14.93
N THR A 598 -21.16 2.34 15.24
CA THR A 598 -21.20 3.01 16.56
C THR A 598 -21.94 2.15 17.58
N GLU A 599 -21.93 2.54 18.87
CA GLU A 599 -22.56 1.76 19.95
C GLU A 599 -24.08 1.56 19.76
N ASP A 600 -24.75 2.43 19.01
CA ASP A 600 -26.15 2.29 18.57
C ASP A 600 -26.38 1.21 17.48
N GLY A 601 -25.34 0.45 17.11
CA GLY A 601 -25.40 -0.63 16.12
C GLY A 601 -25.12 -0.17 14.67
N PRO A 602 -25.36 -1.04 13.68
CA PRO A 602 -25.14 -0.72 12.28
C PRO A 602 -26.19 0.30 11.80
N VAL A 603 -25.73 1.51 11.45
CA VAL A 603 -26.59 2.54 10.86
C VAL A 603 -27.05 2.07 9.49
N THR A 604 -28.27 1.55 9.41
CA THR A 604 -28.89 1.15 8.15
C THR A 604 -29.08 2.37 7.24
N ALA A 605 -29.03 2.14 5.92
CA ALA A 605 -29.12 3.19 4.93
C ALA A 605 -30.42 4.00 5.09
N ASP A 606 -30.28 5.29 5.38
CA ASP A 606 -31.41 6.19 5.60
C ASP A 606 -32.20 6.40 4.30
N LYS A 607 -33.53 6.35 4.39
CA LYS A 607 -34.45 6.43 3.24
C LYS A 607 -34.68 7.88 2.78
N THR A 608 -33.61 8.67 2.69
CA THR A 608 -33.67 10.09 2.32
C THR A 608 -33.54 10.35 0.81
N ASP A 609 -32.96 9.43 0.03
CA ASP A 609 -32.89 9.59 -1.44
C ASP A 609 -34.24 9.33 -2.15
N ASP A 610 -35.09 8.42 -1.65
CA ASP A 610 -36.48 8.19 -2.12
C ASP A 610 -37.30 9.51 -2.16
N LYS A 611 -37.06 10.40 -1.19
CA LYS A 611 -37.74 11.71 -1.11
C LYS A 611 -37.22 12.72 -2.14
N ASN A 612 -36.00 12.57 -2.65
CA ASN A 612 -35.46 13.42 -3.71
C ASN A 612 -35.91 12.96 -5.11
N GLU A 613 -36.07 11.65 -5.35
CA GLU A 613 -36.61 11.15 -6.62
C GLU A 613 -38.09 11.47 -6.78
N SER A 614 -38.91 11.22 -5.75
CA SER A 614 -40.34 11.58 -5.75
C SER A 614 -40.58 13.09 -5.89
N ALA A 615 -39.72 13.92 -5.28
CA ALA A 615 -39.73 15.38 -5.49
C ALA A 615 -39.33 15.81 -6.91
N ARG A 616 -38.51 15.03 -7.63
CA ARG A 616 -38.15 15.28 -9.04
C ARG A 616 -39.26 14.86 -10.00
N GLN A 617 -39.87 13.70 -9.81
CA GLN A 617 -40.97 13.22 -10.66
C GLN A 617 -42.19 14.16 -10.60
N ASN A 618 -42.56 14.65 -9.42
CA ASN A 618 -43.63 15.65 -9.27
C ASN A 618 -43.32 16.99 -9.96
N LYS A 619 -42.05 17.29 -10.26
CA LYS A 619 -41.65 18.52 -10.98
C LYS A 619 -41.63 18.37 -12.51
N GLN A 620 -41.78 17.15 -13.04
CA GLN A 620 -41.91 16.86 -14.48
C GLN A 620 -43.35 16.60 -14.93
N LYS A 621 -44.32 16.46 -14.01
CA LYS A 621 -45.76 16.41 -14.31
C LYS A 621 -46.47 17.78 -14.16
N GLY A 622 -45.70 18.86 -14.09
CA GLY A 622 -46.18 20.23 -13.85
C GLY A 622 -45.53 21.28 -14.75
N SER A 623 -45.27 20.92 -16.01
CA SER A 623 -44.76 21.79 -17.09
C SER A 623 -45.31 21.34 -18.44
#